data_AF-A0A9P9D2J6-F1
#
_entry.id   AF-A0A9P9D2J6-F1
#
_cell.length_a   1.000
_cell.length_b   1.000
_cell.length_c   1.000
_cell.angle_alpha   90.00
_cell.angle_beta   90.00
_cell.angle_gamma   90.00
#
_symmetry.space_group_name_H-M   'P 1'
#
loop_
_entity.id
_entity.type
_entity.pdbx_description
1 polymer ?
#
loop_
_entity_poly.entity_id
_entity_poly.type
_entity_poly.pdbx_seq_one_letter_code
_entity_poly.pdbx_strand_id
1 'polypeptide(L)'
;MSCANHATGAGAKVLVVEKQGHVGGSSAYSAGMFWGPETYEKLRSWVPDGDANLQRAWLDDYPKAVQWMRDSGIPTADKFAPIMTIGIGYQMGGFGHRRISRIV
;
A
#
# COMPACT_ATOMS: atom_id res chain seq x y z
N MET A 1 -11.43 -0.83 0.33
CA MET A 1 -11.66 -0.09 1.60
C MET A 1 -11.16 1.36 1.55
N SER A 2 -9.95 1.65 1.05
CA SER A 2 -9.42 3.03 0.95
C SER A 2 -10.34 4.01 0.21
N CYS A 3 -10.84 3.63 -0.98
CA CYS A 3 -11.78 4.45 -1.76
C CYS A 3 -13.06 4.78 -0.96
N ALA A 4 -13.67 3.78 -0.31
CA ALA A 4 -14.84 3.99 0.53
C ALA A 4 -14.56 4.97 1.68
N ASN A 5 -13.41 4.83 2.35
CA ASN A 5 -13.02 5.74 3.42
C ASN A 5 -12.83 7.18 2.92
N HIS A 6 -12.16 7.35 1.77
CA HIS A 6 -11.97 8.66 1.16
C HIS A 6 -13.30 9.32 0.78
N ALA A 7 -14.20 8.58 0.12
CA ALA A 7 -15.51 9.08 -0.26
C ALA A 7 -16.37 9.48 0.95
N THR A 8 -16.37 8.66 2.01
CA THR A 8 -17.05 9.01 3.28
C THR A 8 -16.44 10.26 3.92
N GLY A 9 -15.12 10.39 3.92
CA GLY A 9 -14.42 11.59 4.40
C GLY A 9 -14.77 12.86 3.61
N ALA A 10 -15.15 12.71 2.34
CA ALA A 10 -15.66 13.79 1.49
C ALA A 10 -17.18 14.04 1.66
N GLY A 11 -17.85 13.34 2.58
CA GLY A 11 -19.28 13.53 2.88
C GLY A 11 -20.24 12.67 2.05
N ALA A 12 -19.75 11.72 1.26
CA ALA A 12 -20.61 10.82 0.51
C ALA A 12 -21.27 9.77 1.41
N LYS A 13 -22.49 9.34 1.05
CA LYS A 13 -23.11 8.13 1.60
C LYS A 13 -22.61 6.92 0.81
N VAL A 14 -21.87 6.03 1.47
CA VAL A 14 -21.16 4.93 0.81
C VAL A 14 -21.75 3.58 1.22
N LEU A 15 -22.01 2.71 0.23
CA LEU A 15 -22.30 1.29 0.42
C LEU A 15 -21.12 0.46 -0.08
N VAL A 16 -20.63 -0.46 0.76
CA VAL A 16 -19.61 -1.46 0.37
C VAL A 16 -20.32 -2.78 0.13
N VAL A 17 -20.13 -3.37 -1.06
CA VAL A 17 -20.67 -4.69 -1.42
C VAL A 17 -19.52 -5.67 -1.53
N GLU A 18 -19.56 -6.72 -0.73
CA GLU A 18 -18.57 -7.81 -0.70
C GLU A 18 -19.30 -9.14 -0.98
N LYS A 19 -18.68 -9.99 -1.80
CA LYS A 19 -19.24 -11.29 -2.18
C LYS A 19 -19.05 -12.33 -1.07
N GLN A 20 -17.94 -12.24 -0.34
CA GLN A 20 -17.60 -13.14 0.75
C GLN A 20 -18.33 -12.79 2.05
N GLY A 21 -18.34 -13.71 3.01
CA GLY A 21 -18.85 -13.45 4.36
C GLY A 21 -17.97 -12.52 5.21
N HIS A 22 -16.81 -12.10 4.70
CA HIS A 22 -15.87 -11.19 5.38
C HIS A 22 -15.18 -10.27 4.37
N VAL A 23 -14.85 -9.05 4.80
CA VAL A 23 -14.06 -8.10 4.01
C VAL A 23 -12.57 -8.44 4.06
N GLY A 24 -11.82 -7.95 3.06
CA GLY A 24 -10.35 -7.94 3.08
C GLY A 24 -9.70 -8.55 1.85
N GLY A 25 -10.38 -9.48 1.17
CA GLY A 25 -9.89 -10.10 -0.07
C GLY A 25 -8.47 -10.66 0.05
N SER A 26 -7.70 -10.62 -1.05
CA SER A 26 -6.30 -11.05 -1.04
C SER A 26 -5.40 -10.16 -0.17
N SER A 27 -5.75 -8.89 0.04
CA SER A 27 -4.99 -7.97 0.90
C SER A 27 -4.91 -8.46 2.35
N ALA A 28 -5.93 -9.16 2.86
CA ALA A 28 -5.92 -9.76 4.19
C ALA A 28 -4.92 -10.92 4.35
N TYR A 29 -4.45 -11.49 3.24
CA TYR A 29 -3.44 -12.56 3.21
C TYR A 29 -2.05 -12.08 2.79
N SER A 30 -1.93 -10.81 2.39
CA SER A 30 -0.63 -10.20 2.08
C SER A 30 0.29 -10.21 3.31
N ALA A 31 1.60 -10.28 3.05
CA ALA A 31 2.63 -10.10 4.08
C ALA A 31 2.71 -8.66 4.61
N GLY A 32 1.93 -7.72 4.05
CA GLY A 32 1.78 -6.36 4.58
C GLY A 32 2.82 -5.36 4.10
N MET A 33 3.66 -5.71 3.11
CA MET A 33 4.64 -4.79 2.56
C MET A 33 3.99 -3.75 1.63
N PHE A 34 4.00 -2.47 2.02
CA PHE A 34 3.60 -1.36 1.15
C PHE A 34 4.85 -0.70 0.56
N TRP A 35 5.15 -0.99 -0.71
CA TRP A 35 6.42 -0.59 -1.33
C TRP A 35 6.24 -0.01 -2.73
N GLY A 36 7.24 0.77 -3.14
CA GLY A 36 7.27 1.49 -4.41
C GLY A 36 8.68 1.79 -4.90
N PRO A 37 8.87 2.07 -6.20
CA PRO A 37 10.13 2.63 -6.69
C PRO A 37 10.49 3.92 -5.97
N GLU A 38 11.79 4.12 -5.74
CA GLU A 38 12.28 5.29 -5.01
C GLU A 38 12.24 6.57 -5.86
N THR A 39 12.45 6.44 -7.16
CA THR A 39 12.48 7.58 -8.09
C THR A 39 11.71 7.29 -9.36
N TYR A 40 11.33 8.35 -10.06
CA TYR A 40 10.61 8.25 -11.32
C TYR A 40 11.46 7.54 -12.38
N GLU A 41 12.76 7.78 -12.42
CA GLU A 41 13.70 7.17 -13.36
C GLU A 41 13.77 5.65 -13.16
N LYS A 42 13.80 5.19 -11.89
CA LYS A 42 13.75 3.77 -11.55
C LYS A 42 12.41 3.14 -11.96
N LEU A 43 11.30 3.84 -11.76
CA LEU A 43 9.98 3.39 -12.22
C LEU A 43 9.91 3.30 -13.75
N ARG A 44 10.44 4.28 -14.47
CA ARG A 44 10.49 4.32 -15.93
C ARG A 44 11.37 3.23 -16.54
N SER A 45 12.49 2.90 -15.91
CA SER A 45 13.36 1.84 -16.41
C SER A 45 12.77 0.45 -16.21
N TRP A 46 12.00 0.24 -15.14
CA TRP A 46 11.38 -1.06 -14.84
C TRP A 46 10.04 -1.28 -15.54
N VAL A 47 9.26 -0.23 -15.76
CA VAL A 47 7.94 -0.30 -16.39
C VAL A 47 7.87 0.72 -17.54
N PRO A 48 8.65 0.52 -18.62
CA PRO A 48 8.76 1.48 -19.72
C PRO A 48 7.45 1.63 -20.51
N ASP A 49 6.62 0.60 -20.58
CA ASP A 49 5.35 0.66 -21.31
C ASP A 49 4.18 1.19 -20.45
N GLY A 50 4.44 1.47 -19.16
CA GLY A 50 3.42 2.05 -18.29
C GLY A 50 3.13 3.51 -18.65
N ASP A 51 1.90 3.95 -18.38
CA ASP A 51 1.50 5.34 -18.60
C ASP A 51 2.35 6.30 -17.76
N ALA A 52 3.04 7.21 -18.43
CA ALA A 52 3.98 8.11 -17.81
C ALA A 52 3.34 9.09 -16.83
N ASN A 53 2.09 9.52 -17.09
CA ASN A 53 1.38 10.47 -16.24
C ASN A 53 0.86 9.78 -14.98
N LEU A 54 0.31 8.56 -15.11
CA LEU A 54 -0.12 7.76 -13.98
C LEU A 54 1.06 7.39 -13.07
N GLN A 55 2.22 7.08 -13.65
CA GLN A 55 3.42 6.78 -12.87
C GLN A 55 3.94 7.99 -12.08
N ARG A 56 3.88 9.21 -12.64
CA ARG A 56 4.21 10.43 -11.89
C ARG A 56 3.21 10.64 -10.76
N ALA A 57 1.91 10.63 -11.07
CA ALA A 57 0.87 10.82 -10.08
C ALA A 57 0.96 9.81 -8.93
N TRP A 58 1.19 8.54 -9.25
CA TRP A 58 1.36 7.48 -8.25
C TRP A 58 2.58 7.73 -7.36
N LEU A 59 3.73 8.10 -7.93
CA LEU A 59 4.95 8.34 -7.17
C LEU A 59 4.82 9.58 -6.28
N ASP A 60 4.19 10.63 -6.77
CA ASP A 60 3.93 11.88 -6.02
C ASP A 60 2.97 11.65 -4.84
N ASP A 61 2.01 10.74 -4.99
CA ASP A 61 1.04 10.41 -3.94
C ASP A 61 1.52 9.31 -2.98
N TYR A 62 2.52 8.52 -3.35
CA TYR A 62 3.01 7.41 -2.54
C TYR A 62 3.42 7.83 -1.11
N PRO A 63 4.26 8.89 -0.90
CA PRO A 63 4.58 9.36 0.44
C PRO A 63 3.36 9.88 1.22
N LYS A 64 2.42 10.54 0.53
CA LYS A 64 1.18 11.05 1.14
C LYS A 64 0.28 9.90 1.60
N ALA A 65 0.20 8.83 0.81
CA ALA A 65 -0.53 7.63 1.17
C ALA A 65 0.07 6.96 2.42
N VAL A 66 1.39 6.90 2.55
CA VAL A 66 2.08 6.40 3.76
C VAL A 66 1.70 7.23 4.98
N GLN A 67 1.69 8.55 4.85
CA GLN A 67 1.28 9.42 5.94
C GLN A 67 -0.20 9.23 6.30
N TRP A 68 -1.08 9.16 5.30
CA TRP A 68 -2.50 8.89 5.50
C TRP A 68 -2.74 7.57 6.25
N MET A 69 -1.96 6.52 5.96
CA MET A 69 -2.08 5.25 6.70
C MET A 69 -1.75 5.43 8.19
N ARG A 70 -0.68 6.17 8.51
CA ARG A 70 -0.32 6.49 9.90
C ARG A 70 -1.40 7.29 10.59
N ASP A 71 -1.88 8.34 9.93
CA ASP A 71 -2.93 9.22 10.46
C ASP A 71 -4.26 8.46 10.68
N SER A 72 -4.51 7.44 9.86
CA SER A 72 -5.67 6.54 9.99
C SER A 72 -5.48 5.45 11.05
N GLY A 73 -4.39 5.50 11.83
CA GLY A 73 -4.09 4.56 12.91
C GLY A 73 -3.60 3.18 12.44
N ILE A 74 -3.23 3.03 11.16
CA ILE A 74 -2.67 1.77 10.65
C ILE A 74 -1.21 1.66 11.13
N PRO A 75 -0.84 0.61 11.88
CA PRO A 75 0.55 0.39 12.28
C PRO A 75 1.44 0.33 11.04
N THR A 76 2.32 1.31 10.90
CA THR A 76 3.18 1.49 9.72
C THR A 76 4.59 1.73 10.22
N ALA A 77 5.49 0.78 9.96
CA ALA A 77 6.88 0.87 10.38
C ALA A 77 7.64 2.01 9.68
N ASP A 78 8.88 2.23 10.11
CA ASP A 78 9.79 3.14 9.43
C ASP A 78 10.18 2.63 8.04
N LYS A 79 10.71 3.55 7.23
CA LYS A 79 11.13 3.27 5.85
C LYS A 79 12.19 2.17 5.83
N PHE A 80 11.97 1.16 5.01
CA PHE A 80 12.91 0.08 4.71
C PHE A 80 13.38 0.17 3.24
N ALA A 81 14.68 -0.04 3.03
CA ALA A 81 15.31 -0.02 1.70
C ALA A 81 16.60 -0.85 1.71
N PRO A 82 17.04 -1.41 0.56
CA PRO A 82 16.34 -1.43 -0.73
C PRO A 82 15.33 -2.59 -0.83
N ILE A 83 14.14 -2.32 -1.36
CA ILE A 83 13.18 -3.36 -1.77
C ILE A 83 13.40 -3.66 -3.26
N MET A 84 13.59 -4.93 -3.60
CA MET A 84 13.71 -5.40 -5.00
C MET A 84 14.75 -4.61 -5.82
N THR A 85 15.80 -4.08 -5.17
CA THR A 85 16.85 -3.19 -5.75
C THR A 85 16.39 -1.81 -6.26
N ILE A 86 15.09 -1.54 -6.31
CA ILE A 86 14.54 -0.32 -6.94
C ILE A 86 13.81 0.61 -5.99
N GLY A 87 13.41 0.10 -4.83
CA GLY A 87 12.34 0.70 -4.09
C GLY A 87 12.62 0.90 -2.62
N ILE A 88 11.68 1.60 -2.01
CA ILE A 88 11.53 1.76 -0.58
C ILE A 88 10.19 1.13 -0.19
N GLY A 89 10.03 0.81 1.09
CA GLY A 89 8.72 0.39 1.57
C GLY A 89 8.54 0.52 3.06
N TYR A 90 7.32 0.23 3.49
CA TYR A 90 6.86 0.34 4.86
C TYR A 90 6.10 -0.93 5.20
N GLN A 91 6.52 -1.60 6.28
CA GLN A 91 5.79 -2.77 6.78
C GLN A 91 4.51 -2.30 7.46
N MET A 92 3.37 -2.82 7.02
CA MET A 92 2.06 -2.55 7.61
C MET A 92 1.60 -3.71 8.50
N GLY A 93 0.93 -3.36 9.59
CA GLY A 93 0.38 -4.31 10.55
C GLY A 93 1.40 -4.77 11.60
N GLY A 94 0.90 -5.17 12.76
CA GLY A 94 1.73 -5.73 13.83
C GLY A 94 2.16 -7.16 13.49
N PHE A 95 3.44 -7.47 13.68
CA PHE A 95 4.05 -8.81 13.60
C PHE A 95 3.52 -9.79 14.68
N GLY A 96 2.30 -9.59 15.20
CA GLY A 96 1.78 -10.19 16.43
C GLY A 96 0.64 -11.19 16.27
N HIS A 97 0.14 -11.49 15.07
CA HIS A 97 -1.00 -12.42 14.93
C HIS A 97 -0.88 -13.54 13.90
N ARG A 98 0.21 -13.60 13.12
CA ARG A 98 0.52 -14.79 12.32
C ARG A 98 2.00 -15.08 12.39
N ARG A 99 2.37 -16.04 13.26
CA ARG A 99 3.64 -16.75 13.18
C ARG A 99 3.76 -17.31 11.76
N ILE A 100 4.60 -16.70 10.93
CA ILE A 100 5.27 -17.46 9.88
C ILE A 100 6.13 -18.44 10.65
N SER A 101 5.66 -19.67 10.80
CA SER A 101 6.50 -20.77 11.23
C SER A 101 7.66 -20.85 10.25
N ARG A 102 8.81 -20.38 10.72
CA ARG A 102 10.17 -20.76 10.34
C ARG A 102 10.21 -21.81 9.22
N ILE A 103 10.40 -21.36 7.98
CA ILE A 103 10.98 -22.21 6.94
C ILE A 103 12.50 -22.11 7.15
N VAL A 104 13.00 -22.93 8.07
CA VAL A 104 14.32 -23.60 8.13
C VAL A 104 14.39 -24.45 9.40
#